data_AF-A0A317IHB2-F1
#
_entry.id   AF-A0A317IHB2-F1
#
_cell.length_a   1.000
_cell.length_b   1.000
_cell.length_c   1.000
_cell.angle_alpha   90.00
_cell.angle_beta   90.00
_cell.angle_gamma   90.00
#
_symmetry.space_group_name_H-M   'P 1'
#
loop_
_entity.id
_entity.type
_entity.pdbx_description
1 polymer ?
#
loop_
_entity_poly.entity_id
_entity_poly.type
_entity_poly.pdbx_seq_one_letter_code
_entity_poly.pdbx_strand_id
1 'polypeptide(L)'
;MIQHTLKLSDTAKKLVDESLTRIGKHPFIAGAIDGKLSREQIKRWVFCAGRESRIFPGVVKNILALCSPSDQEIATTLLRNLNDELGNGNPQEAHFQHYLGLLTEMGISYDQFSSYDEKAGIKLALSLAFNVSRQEHLATAIGYLLVNEGMTPITYSAVGEALRHEYKFSEIPFLAAHVDI
;
A
#
# COMPACT_ATOMS: atom_id res chain seq x y z
N MET A 1 5.95 24.58 -23.44
CA MET A 1 5.69 23.61 -22.35
C MET A 1 5.71 22.23 -22.98
N ILE A 2 6.82 21.49 -22.83
CA ILE A 2 6.88 20.11 -23.31
C ILE A 2 6.39 19.26 -22.13
N GLN A 3 5.19 18.72 -22.24
CA GLN A 3 4.74 17.64 -21.37
C GLN A 3 5.52 16.39 -21.77
N HIS A 4 6.65 16.14 -21.11
CA HIS A 4 7.26 14.82 -21.16
C HIS A 4 6.45 13.93 -20.22
N THR A 5 5.48 13.20 -20.75
CA THR A 5 4.90 12.09 -20.00
C THR A 5 5.99 11.04 -19.86
N LEU A 6 6.43 10.73 -18.63
CA LEU A 6 7.24 9.56 -18.33
C LEU A 6 6.59 8.32 -18.96
N LYS A 7 7.13 7.85 -20.09
CA LYS A 7 6.69 6.63 -20.74
C LYS A 7 7.51 5.48 -20.16
N LEU A 8 6.86 4.62 -19.38
CA LEU A 8 7.41 3.31 -19.08
C LEU A 8 7.76 2.62 -20.40
N SER A 9 8.88 1.90 -20.43
CA SER A 9 9.15 1.00 -21.54
C SER A 9 8.04 -0.04 -21.62
N ASP A 10 7.72 -0.52 -22.83
CA ASP A 10 6.70 -1.56 -23.01
C ASP A 10 7.00 -2.81 -22.18
N THR A 11 8.29 -3.13 -21.99
CA THR A 11 8.73 -4.21 -21.12
C THR A 11 8.41 -3.95 -19.65
N ALA A 12 8.72 -2.75 -19.12
CA ALA A 12 8.44 -2.42 -17.73
C ALA A 12 6.94 -2.43 -17.44
N LYS A 13 6.14 -1.82 -18.33
CA LYS A 13 4.67 -1.84 -18.24
C LYS A 13 4.14 -3.26 -18.21
N LYS A 14 4.56 -4.12 -19.15
CA LYS A 14 4.17 -5.52 -19.22
C LYS A 14 4.50 -6.27 -17.92
N LEU A 15 5.68 -6.07 -17.34
CA LEU A 15 6.07 -6.74 -16.10
C LEU A 15 5.24 -6.28 -14.89
N VAL A 16 4.89 -5.00 -14.83
CA VAL A 16 3.95 -4.48 -13.82
C VAL A 16 2.59 -5.13 -14.01
N ASP A 17 2.03 -5.08 -15.22
CA ASP A 17 0.70 -5.64 -15.54
C ASP A 17 0.61 -7.15 -15.23
N GLU A 18 1.65 -7.92 -15.57
CA GLU A 18 1.74 -9.33 -15.23
C GLU A 18 1.79 -9.57 -13.72
N SER A 19 2.50 -8.70 -12.98
CA SER A 19 2.57 -8.79 -11.52
C SER A 19 1.23 -8.49 -10.87
N LEU A 20 0.56 -7.42 -11.30
CA LEU A 20 -0.79 -7.05 -10.82
C LEU A 20 -1.82 -8.14 -11.16
N THR A 21 -1.73 -8.74 -12.36
CA THR A 21 -2.57 -9.87 -12.76
C THR A 21 -2.38 -11.08 -11.84
N ARG A 22 -1.14 -11.41 -11.47
CA ARG A 22 -0.87 -12.50 -10.52
C ARG A 22 -1.44 -12.21 -9.13
N ILE A 23 -1.33 -10.97 -8.67
CA ILE A 23 -1.88 -10.54 -7.37
C ILE A 23 -3.40 -10.66 -7.36
N GLY A 24 -4.08 -10.17 -8.40
CA GLY A 24 -5.54 -10.30 -8.52
C GLY A 24 -6.04 -11.76 -8.55
N LYS A 25 -5.21 -12.69 -9.03
CA LYS A 25 -5.49 -14.14 -9.04
C LYS A 25 -5.06 -14.87 -7.76
N HIS A 26 -4.46 -14.18 -6.80
CA HIS A 26 -3.98 -14.83 -5.59
C HIS A 26 -5.15 -15.45 -4.80
N PRO A 27 -5.04 -16.68 -4.25
CA PRO A 27 -6.15 -17.36 -3.59
C PRO A 27 -6.80 -16.57 -2.46
N PHE A 28 -6.03 -15.77 -1.73
CA PHE A 28 -6.55 -14.87 -0.70
C PHE A 28 -7.47 -13.79 -1.29
N ILE A 29 -7.11 -13.21 -2.44
CA ILE A 29 -7.89 -12.15 -3.09
C ILE A 29 -9.17 -12.71 -3.69
N ALA A 30 -9.07 -13.85 -4.40
CA ALA A 30 -10.25 -14.56 -4.90
C ALA A 30 -11.18 -14.96 -3.74
N GLY A 31 -10.62 -15.45 -2.63
CA GLY A 31 -11.38 -15.79 -1.44
C GLY A 31 -12.06 -14.59 -0.78
N ALA A 32 -11.45 -13.40 -0.82
CA ALA A 32 -12.04 -12.17 -0.30
C ALA A 32 -13.27 -11.75 -1.13
N ILE A 33 -13.12 -11.74 -2.46
CA ILE A 33 -14.19 -11.41 -3.42
C ILE A 33 -15.36 -12.39 -3.27
N ASP A 34 -15.07 -13.68 -3.10
CA ASP A 34 -16.09 -14.73 -2.95
C ASP A 34 -16.73 -14.77 -1.56
N GLY A 35 -16.33 -13.91 -0.62
CA GLY A 35 -16.83 -13.93 0.77
C GLY A 35 -16.43 -15.20 1.54
N LYS A 36 -15.34 -15.85 1.16
CA LYS A 36 -14.87 -17.13 1.73
C LYS A 36 -13.79 -16.97 2.80
N LEU A 37 -13.30 -15.75 3.03
CA LEU A 37 -12.31 -15.52 4.08
C LEU A 37 -12.95 -15.62 5.47
N SER A 38 -12.26 -16.30 6.38
CA SER A 38 -12.61 -16.25 7.79
C SER A 38 -12.27 -14.92 8.42
N ARG A 39 -12.94 -14.58 9.52
CA ARG A 39 -12.64 -13.39 10.33
C ARG A 39 -11.17 -13.29 10.71
N GLU A 40 -10.55 -14.41 11.09
CA GLU A 40 -9.12 -14.46 11.46
C GLU A 40 -8.21 -14.18 10.26
N GLN A 41 -8.57 -14.63 9.05
CA GLN A 41 -7.82 -14.30 7.84
C GLN A 41 -7.91 -12.81 7.50
N ILE A 42 -9.10 -12.22 7.62
CA ILE A 42 -9.32 -10.78 7.41
C ILE A 42 -8.53 -9.97 8.46
N LYS A 43 -8.65 -10.31 9.74
CA LYS A 43 -7.92 -9.66 10.83
C LYS A 43 -6.41 -9.75 10.65
N ARG A 44 -5.90 -10.91 10.24
CA ARG A 44 -4.47 -11.09 9.93
C ARG A 44 -4.03 -10.18 8.78
N TRP A 45 -4.84 -10.06 7.74
CA TRP A 45 -4.54 -9.15 6.64
C TRP A 45 -4.50 -7.70 7.11
N VAL A 46 -5.47 -7.26 7.93
CA VAL A 46 -5.48 -5.90 8.49
C VAL A 46 -4.20 -5.61 9.27
N PHE A 47 -3.75 -6.55 10.12
CA PHE A 47 -2.48 -6.41 10.80
C PHE A 47 -1.28 -6.28 9.84
N CYS A 48 -1.25 -7.05 8.76
CA CYS A 48 -0.18 -6.94 7.77
C CYS A 48 -0.23 -5.62 6.99
N ALA A 49 -1.41 -5.19 6.52
CA ALA A 49 -1.61 -3.94 5.79
C ALA A 49 -1.19 -2.73 6.65
N GLY A 50 -1.55 -2.72 7.93
CA GLY A 50 -1.13 -1.67 8.86
C GLY A 50 0.39 -1.57 9.06
N ARG A 51 1.12 -2.68 8.96
CA ARG A 51 2.59 -2.65 9.05
C ARG A 51 3.20 -1.99 7.83
N GLU A 52 2.68 -2.31 6.65
CA GLU A 52 3.10 -1.70 5.39
C GLU A 52 2.79 -0.20 5.41
N SER A 53 1.54 0.18 5.67
CA SER A 53 1.11 1.59 5.73
C SER A 53 1.93 2.41 6.73
N ARG A 54 2.29 1.84 7.88
CA ARG A 54 3.14 2.52 8.88
C ARG A 54 4.54 2.84 8.35
N ILE A 55 5.13 1.97 7.52
CA ILE A 55 6.51 2.13 7.03
C ILE A 55 6.56 2.85 5.69
N PHE A 56 5.47 2.86 4.93
CA PHE A 56 5.42 3.35 3.56
C PHE A 56 5.89 4.80 3.38
N PRO A 57 5.56 5.77 4.27
CA PRO A 57 6.14 7.13 4.19
C PRO A 57 7.67 7.12 4.25
N GLY A 58 8.26 6.21 5.02
CA GLY A 58 9.72 6.03 5.11
C GLY A 58 10.31 5.45 3.82
N VAL A 59 9.60 4.51 3.19
CA VAL A 59 9.96 3.95 1.87
C VAL A 59 9.99 5.06 0.84
N VAL A 60 8.93 5.87 0.72
CA VAL A 60 8.86 6.98 -0.25
C VAL A 60 9.97 8.02 0.00
N LYS A 61 10.24 8.38 1.25
CA LYS A 61 11.37 9.28 1.62
C LYS A 61 12.72 8.75 1.16
N ASN A 62 12.98 7.44 1.30
CA ASN A 62 14.22 6.85 0.83
C ASN A 62 14.35 6.97 -0.69
N ILE A 63 13.28 6.69 -1.44
CA ILE A 63 13.29 6.81 -2.91
C ILE A 63 13.48 8.26 -3.36
N LEU A 64 12.83 9.21 -2.69
CA LEU A 64 13.02 10.65 -2.93
C LEU A 64 14.49 11.06 -2.76
N ALA A 65 15.19 10.51 -1.78
CA ALA A 65 16.60 10.80 -1.55
C ALA A 65 17.54 10.26 -2.65
N LEU A 66 17.07 9.33 -3.49
CA LEU A 66 17.80 8.82 -4.65
C LEU A 66 17.61 9.67 -5.91
N CYS A 67 16.62 10.58 -5.91
CA CYS A 67 16.32 11.39 -7.07
C CYS A 67 17.42 12.43 -7.33
N SER A 68 17.84 12.52 -8.59
CA SER A 68 18.78 13.53 -9.07
C SER A 68 18.05 14.76 -9.63
N PRO A 69 18.74 15.87 -9.94
CA PRO A 69 18.12 17.02 -10.60
C PRO A 69 17.46 16.72 -11.95
N SER A 70 17.79 15.61 -12.62
CA SER A 70 17.11 15.17 -13.85
C SER A 70 15.80 14.40 -13.59
N ASP A 71 15.51 14.00 -12.35
CA ASP A 71 14.34 13.19 -11.98
C ASP A 71 13.19 14.03 -11.41
N GLN A 72 13.09 15.32 -11.78
CA GLN A 72 12.17 16.27 -11.16
C GLN A 72 10.70 15.80 -11.17
N GLU A 73 10.23 15.26 -12.29
CA GLU A 73 8.85 14.78 -12.41
C GLU A 73 8.56 13.59 -11.48
N ILE A 74 9.52 12.68 -11.33
CA ILE A 74 9.45 11.55 -10.40
C ILE A 74 9.41 12.10 -8.97
N ALA A 75 10.34 12.99 -8.63
CA ALA A 75 10.42 13.59 -7.30
C ALA A 75 9.13 14.35 -6.95
N THR A 76 8.55 15.12 -7.88
CA THR A 76 7.26 15.80 -7.67
C THR A 76 6.12 14.82 -7.41
N THR A 77 6.06 13.72 -8.17
CA THR A 77 5.01 12.70 -7.99
C THR A 77 5.15 12.00 -6.63
N LEU A 78 6.38 11.62 -6.26
CA LEU A 78 6.69 11.00 -4.98
C LEU A 78 6.41 11.95 -3.80
N LEU A 79 6.70 13.25 -3.95
CA LEU A 79 6.41 14.25 -2.92
C LEU A 79 4.91 14.43 -2.71
N ARG A 80 4.12 14.45 -3.80
CA ARG A 80 2.65 14.49 -3.69
C ARG A 80 2.15 13.25 -2.93
N ASN A 81 2.59 12.07 -3.35
CA ASN A 81 2.25 10.82 -2.68
C ASN A 81 2.61 10.85 -1.20
N LEU A 82 3.83 11.29 -0.86
CA LEU A 82 4.27 11.41 0.52
C LEU A 82 3.42 12.41 1.32
N ASN A 83 3.00 13.51 0.72
CA ASN A 83 2.13 14.47 1.39
C ASN A 83 0.78 13.84 1.70
N ASP A 84 0.17 13.10 0.77
CA ASP A 84 -1.09 12.41 0.99
C ASP A 84 -0.96 11.38 2.14
N GLU A 85 0.11 10.59 2.13
CA GLU A 85 0.44 9.65 3.22
C GLU A 85 0.61 10.32 4.59
N LEU A 86 1.07 11.58 4.61
CA LEU A 86 1.27 12.38 5.82
C LEU A 86 0.08 13.30 6.14
N GLY A 87 -1.02 13.22 5.38
CA GLY A 87 -2.26 13.98 5.60
C GLY A 87 -2.24 15.41 5.08
N ASN A 88 -1.29 15.76 4.22
CA ASN A 88 -1.21 17.02 3.46
C ASN A 88 -1.41 18.29 4.33
N GLY A 89 -0.77 18.33 5.50
CA GLY A 89 -0.87 19.44 6.45
C GLY A 89 -1.90 19.25 7.57
N ASN A 90 -2.75 18.23 7.50
CA ASN A 90 -3.58 17.76 8.61
C ASN A 90 -3.19 16.32 9.00
N PRO A 91 -2.46 16.12 10.10
CA PRO A 91 -2.06 14.78 10.54
C PRO A 91 -3.23 13.80 10.76
N GLN A 92 -4.46 14.29 11.00
CA GLN A 92 -5.64 13.43 11.17
C GLN A 92 -6.13 12.82 9.85
N GLU A 93 -5.77 13.41 8.71
CA GLU A 93 -6.05 12.88 7.37
C GLU A 93 -4.90 12.01 6.83
N ALA A 94 -3.88 11.73 7.65
CA ALA A 94 -2.82 10.83 7.24
C ALA A 94 -3.39 9.42 7.05
N HIS A 95 -2.97 8.71 6.00
CA HIS A 95 -3.45 7.35 5.69
C HIS A 95 -3.34 6.41 6.90
N PHE A 96 -2.24 6.51 7.66
CA PHE A 96 -2.06 5.70 8.85
C PHE A 96 -3.05 6.05 9.99
N GLN A 97 -3.52 7.30 10.10
CA GLN A 97 -4.59 7.64 11.06
C GLN A 97 -5.93 7.01 10.66
N HIS A 98 -6.28 7.03 9.38
CA HIS A 98 -7.47 6.31 8.91
C HIS A 98 -7.38 4.80 9.20
N TYR A 99 -6.18 4.22 9.08
CA TYR A 99 -5.95 2.83 9.48
C TYR A 99 -6.18 2.60 10.99
N LEU A 100 -5.73 3.51 11.86
CA LEU A 100 -6.01 3.42 13.30
C LEU A 100 -7.52 3.54 13.60
N GLY A 101 -8.25 4.34 12.81
CA GLY A 101 -9.71 4.39 12.82
C GLY A 101 -10.33 3.02 12.53
N LEU A 102 -9.91 2.36 11.44
CA LEU A 102 -10.34 1.00 11.10
C LEU A 102 -10.07 0.00 12.24
N LEU A 103 -8.90 0.05 12.87
CA LEU A 103 -8.62 -0.83 14.02
C LEU A 103 -9.62 -0.62 15.16
N THR A 104 -9.94 0.64 15.46
CA THR A 104 -10.89 1.00 16.51
C THR A 104 -12.28 0.44 16.21
N GLU A 105 -12.75 0.60 14.98
CA GLU A 105 -14.05 0.06 14.53
C GLU A 105 -14.10 -1.47 14.57
N MET A 106 -12.97 -2.14 14.32
CA MET A 106 -12.84 -3.60 14.46
C MET A 106 -12.75 -4.06 15.92
N GLY A 107 -12.71 -3.15 16.89
CA GLY A 107 -12.52 -3.45 18.31
C GLY A 107 -11.10 -3.93 18.62
N ILE A 108 -10.11 -3.55 17.81
CA ILE A 108 -8.70 -3.91 17.95
C ILE A 108 -7.96 -2.75 18.59
N SER A 109 -7.34 -2.99 19.75
CA SER A 109 -6.54 -1.95 20.39
C SER A 109 -5.19 -1.74 19.68
N TYR A 110 -4.61 -0.54 19.85
CA TYR A 110 -3.26 -0.27 19.38
C TYR A 110 -2.24 -1.26 19.97
N ASP A 111 -2.39 -1.67 21.23
CA ASP A 111 -1.49 -2.64 21.87
C ASP A 111 -1.59 -4.03 21.24
N GLN A 112 -2.80 -4.48 20.89
CA GLN A 112 -2.98 -5.73 20.15
C GLN A 112 -2.33 -5.67 18.77
N PHE A 113 -2.48 -4.53 18.07
CA PHE A 113 -1.81 -4.32 16.80
C PHE A 113 -0.29 -4.28 16.97
N SER A 114 0.24 -3.49 17.90
CA SER A 114 1.68 -3.25 18.05
C SER A 114 2.42 -4.51 18.53
N SER A 115 1.78 -5.33 19.37
CA SER A 115 2.31 -6.61 19.86
C SER A 115 2.08 -7.79 18.92
N TYR A 116 1.36 -7.62 17.79
CA TYR A 116 1.15 -8.69 16.83
C TYR A 116 2.50 -9.24 16.32
N ASP A 117 2.73 -10.54 16.57
CA ASP A 117 3.92 -11.26 16.09
C ASP A 117 3.88 -11.42 14.57
N GLU A 118 4.65 -10.57 13.92
CA GLU A 118 4.90 -10.60 12.49
C GLU A 118 5.48 -11.95 12.05
N LYS A 119 4.72 -12.66 11.20
CA LYS A 119 5.18 -13.90 10.58
C LYS A 119 6.27 -13.63 9.53
N ALA A 120 7.03 -14.68 9.19
CA ALA A 120 8.18 -14.56 8.28
C ALA A 120 7.86 -13.84 6.95
N GLY A 121 6.67 -14.08 6.38
CA GLY A 121 6.24 -13.44 5.13
C GLY A 121 6.14 -11.92 5.22
N ILE A 122 5.52 -11.37 6.27
CA ILE A 122 5.41 -9.91 6.42
C ILE A 122 6.77 -9.30 6.78
N LYS A 123 7.57 -9.95 7.63
CA LYS A 123 8.95 -9.49 7.93
C LYS A 123 9.80 -9.38 6.67
N LEU A 124 9.69 -10.37 5.78
CA LEU A 124 10.38 -10.37 4.49
C LEU A 124 9.88 -9.23 3.59
N ALA A 125 8.56 -9.03 3.49
CA ALA A 125 7.98 -7.96 2.69
C ALA A 125 8.43 -6.57 3.16
N LEU A 126 8.36 -6.28 4.48
CA LEU A 126 8.82 -5.01 5.04
C LEU A 126 10.33 -4.80 4.81
N SER A 127 11.12 -5.86 4.99
CA SER A 127 12.56 -5.81 4.74
C SER A 127 12.88 -5.57 3.26
N LEU A 128 12.12 -6.19 2.34
CA LEU A 128 12.25 -5.97 0.91
C LEU A 128 11.93 -4.52 0.55
N ALA A 129 10.85 -3.95 1.08
CA ALA A 129 10.46 -2.56 0.86
C ALA A 129 11.58 -1.59 1.28
N PHE A 130 12.15 -1.77 2.47
CA PHE A 130 13.26 -0.94 2.95
C PHE A 130 14.54 -1.14 2.16
N ASN A 131 14.88 -2.39 1.80
CA ASN A 131 16.09 -2.66 1.07
C ASN A 131 16.01 -2.07 -0.34
N VAL A 132 14.92 -2.32 -1.07
CA VAL A 132 14.74 -1.83 -2.43
C VAL A 132 14.68 -0.30 -2.48
N SER A 133 13.98 0.34 -1.53
CA SER A 133 13.89 1.82 -1.50
C SER A 133 15.21 2.53 -1.21
N ARG A 134 16.24 1.82 -0.74
CA ARG A 134 17.56 2.36 -0.43
C ARG A 134 18.64 1.92 -1.44
N GLN A 135 18.30 1.12 -2.45
CA GLN A 135 19.26 0.72 -3.47
C GLN A 135 19.65 1.91 -4.34
N GLU A 136 20.89 1.95 -4.81
CA GLU A 136 21.42 3.04 -5.64
C GLU A 136 20.70 3.19 -7.00
N HIS A 137 19.89 2.19 -7.39
CA HIS A 137 19.16 2.19 -8.65
C HIS A 137 17.71 2.67 -8.48
N LEU A 138 17.49 3.97 -8.73
CA LEU A 138 16.16 4.59 -8.67
C LEU A 138 15.11 3.82 -9.48
N ALA A 139 15.45 3.32 -10.67
CA ALA A 139 14.53 2.57 -11.52
C ALA A 139 13.96 1.31 -10.85
N THR A 140 14.78 0.59 -10.07
CA THR A 140 14.33 -0.59 -9.32
C THR A 140 13.35 -0.19 -8.22
N ALA A 141 13.65 0.89 -7.51
CA ALA A 141 12.80 1.41 -6.44
C ALA A 141 11.44 1.91 -6.97
N ILE A 142 11.44 2.59 -8.12
CA ILE A 142 10.22 2.99 -8.82
C ILE A 142 9.44 1.78 -9.32
N GLY A 143 10.10 0.77 -9.88
CA GLY A 143 9.45 -0.48 -10.30
C GLY A 143 8.73 -1.18 -9.14
N TYR A 144 9.36 -1.23 -7.96
CA TYR A 144 8.73 -1.71 -6.73
C TYR A 144 7.49 -0.87 -6.38
N LEU A 145 7.62 0.46 -6.37
CA LEU A 145 6.54 1.36 -6.00
C LEU A 145 5.33 1.22 -6.93
N LEU A 146 5.55 1.10 -8.24
CA LEU A 146 4.49 0.89 -9.23
C LEU A 146 3.70 -0.40 -8.96
N VAL A 147 4.37 -1.47 -8.54
CA VAL A 147 3.69 -2.72 -8.18
C VAL A 147 2.99 -2.60 -6.83
N ASN A 148 3.62 -1.98 -5.82
CA ASN A 148 3.06 -1.81 -4.48
C ASN A 148 1.79 -0.96 -4.51
N GLU A 149 1.86 0.22 -5.14
CA GLU A 149 0.72 1.12 -5.30
C GLU A 149 -0.35 0.51 -6.21
N GLY A 150 0.06 -0.12 -7.31
CA GLY A 150 -0.88 -0.76 -8.24
C GLY A 150 -1.62 -1.95 -7.63
N MET A 151 -1.04 -2.64 -6.64
CA MET A 151 -1.72 -3.73 -5.95
C MET A 151 -2.68 -3.25 -4.86
N THR A 152 -2.48 -2.05 -4.32
CA THR A 152 -3.32 -1.48 -3.27
C THR A 152 -4.81 -1.49 -3.64
N PRO A 153 -5.27 -0.90 -4.76
CA PRO A 153 -6.69 -0.93 -5.13
C PRO A 153 -7.20 -2.36 -5.33
N ILE A 154 -6.40 -3.25 -5.95
CA ILE A 154 -6.79 -4.66 -6.13
C ILE A 154 -7.07 -5.34 -4.79
N THR A 155 -6.15 -5.19 -3.84
CA THR A 155 -6.25 -5.86 -2.55
C THR A 155 -7.27 -5.19 -1.63
N TYR A 156 -7.36 -3.86 -1.66
CA TYR A 156 -8.22 -3.08 -0.77
C TYR A 156 -9.68 -3.16 -1.20
N SER A 157 -9.98 -3.14 -2.50
CA SER A 157 -11.35 -3.41 -2.97
C SER A 157 -11.80 -4.82 -2.57
N ALA A 158 -10.97 -5.83 -2.78
CA ALA A 158 -11.31 -7.21 -2.46
C ALA A 158 -11.54 -7.45 -0.96
N VAL A 159 -10.64 -6.94 -0.10
CA VAL A 159 -10.77 -7.10 1.36
C VAL A 159 -11.80 -6.13 1.94
N GLY A 160 -12.04 -4.99 1.32
CA GLY A 160 -13.09 -4.04 1.69
C GLY A 160 -14.47 -4.70 1.70
N GLU A 161 -14.81 -5.48 0.67
CA GLU A 161 -16.05 -6.25 0.65
C GLU A 161 -16.13 -7.26 1.81
N ALA A 162 -15.04 -7.99 2.06
CA ALA A 162 -14.97 -8.96 3.15
C ALA A 162 -15.13 -8.28 4.53
N LEU A 163 -14.50 -7.12 4.73
CA LEU A 163 -14.61 -6.32 5.96
C LEU A 163 -16.04 -5.80 6.16
N ARG A 164 -16.67 -5.22 5.13
CA ARG A 164 -18.06 -4.74 5.22
C ARG A 164 -19.02 -5.88 5.54
N HIS A 165 -18.82 -7.06 4.94
CA HIS A 165 -19.66 -8.22 5.22
C HIS A 165 -19.50 -8.74 6.67
N GLU A 166 -18.26 -8.92 7.14
CA GLU A 166 -17.95 -9.54 8.44
C GLU A 166 -18.14 -8.59 9.62
N TYR A 167 -17.79 -7.32 9.47
CA TYR A 167 -17.83 -6.30 10.53
C TYR A 167 -18.99 -5.32 10.41
N LYS A 168 -19.82 -5.43 9.36
CA LYS A 168 -20.99 -4.57 9.09
C LYS A 168 -20.65 -3.08 8.96
N PHE A 169 -19.44 -2.78 8.48
CA PHE A 169 -19.04 -1.40 8.19
C PHE A 169 -19.84 -0.84 7.00
N SER A 170 -20.34 0.38 7.16
CA SER A 170 -20.98 1.13 6.06
C SER A 170 -19.93 1.73 5.13
N GLU A 171 -18.84 2.25 5.70
CA GLU A 171 -17.70 2.84 4.99
C GLU A 171 -16.40 2.43 5.67
N ILE A 172 -15.30 2.47 4.92
CA ILE A 172 -13.96 2.19 5.46
C ILE A 172 -13.01 3.25 4.89
N PRO A 173 -12.89 4.43 5.55
CA PRO A 173 -12.13 5.57 5.03
C PRO A 173 -10.70 5.23 4.61
N PHE A 174 -10.02 4.38 5.39
CA PHE A 174 -8.68 3.89 5.06
C PHE A 174 -8.61 3.24 3.68
N LEU A 175 -9.59 2.41 3.32
CA LEU A 175 -9.58 1.74 2.02
C LEU A 175 -10.05 2.67 0.90
N ALA A 176 -11.04 3.52 1.17
CA ALA A 176 -11.58 4.48 0.20
C ALA A 176 -10.48 5.41 -0.33
N ALA A 177 -9.59 5.89 0.54
CA ALA A 177 -8.47 6.74 0.17
C ALA A 177 -7.53 6.14 -0.90
N HIS A 178 -7.53 4.81 -1.09
CA HIS A 178 -6.63 4.13 -2.01
C HIS A 178 -7.34 3.46 -3.20
N VAL A 179 -8.67 3.45 -3.23
CA VAL A 179 -9.46 2.79 -4.29
C VAL A 179 -10.00 3.81 -5.31
N ASP A 180 -10.26 5.06 -4.90
CA ASP A 180 -10.86 6.10 -5.73
C ASP A 180 -9.83 6.94 -6.54
N ILE A 181 -8.65 6.38 -6.84
CA ILE A 181 -7.54 7.05 -7.55
C ILE A 181 -7.59 6.79 -9.06
#